data_AF-A0A841U141-F1
#
_entry.id   AF-A0A841U141-F1
#
_cell.length_a   1.000
_cell.length_b   1.000
_cell.length_c   1.000
_cell.angle_alpha   90.00
_cell.angle_beta   90.00
_cell.angle_gamma   90.00
#
_symmetry.space_group_name_H-M   'P 1'
#
loop_
_entity.id
_entity.type
_entity.pdbx_description
1 polymer ?
#
loop_
_entity_poly.entity_id
_entity_poly.type
_entity_poly.pdbx_seq_one_letter_code
_entity_poly.pdbx_strand_id
1 'polypeptide(L)'
;MQQIAVLRQSRGWYFPDDYEAFLLEHNGAVLFKHPYSGGGTELLSLERMERIRHDHAYQIPPHWCPIAWTDVVIGSICIDSEKARRGEQPYLFFLDAMNSAEEAVPIDGTFSDWLKRLAENDGREFWLK
;
A
#
# COMPACT_ATOMS: atom_id res chain seq x y z
N MET A 1 -17.10 2.29 6.80
CA MET A 1 -17.82 1.09 6.30
C MET A 1 -18.37 1.24 4.89
N GLN A 2 -19.24 2.22 4.57
CA GLN A 2 -19.86 2.32 3.23
C GLN A 2 -18.86 2.53 2.08
N GLN A 3 -17.81 3.33 2.28
CA GLN A 3 -16.77 3.56 1.25
C GLN A 3 -15.90 2.33 0.97
N ILE A 4 -15.57 1.54 2.00
CA ILE A 4 -14.85 0.25 1.86
C ILE A 4 -15.66 -0.70 0.97
N ALA A 5 -16.96 -0.83 1.23
CA ALA A 5 -17.85 -1.66 0.42
C ALA A 5 -17.92 -1.18 -1.05
N VAL A 6 -17.98 0.13 -1.28
CA VAL A 6 -17.95 0.72 -2.63
C VAL A 6 -16.65 0.38 -3.37
N LEU A 7 -15.50 0.47 -2.72
CA LEU A 7 -14.21 0.14 -3.34
C LEU A 7 -14.11 -1.35 -3.65
N ARG A 8 -14.54 -2.23 -2.73
CA ARG A 8 -14.62 -3.67 -2.96
C ARG A 8 -15.47 -4.00 -4.18
N GLN A 9 -16.64 -3.38 -4.30
CA GLN A 9 -17.58 -3.66 -5.38
C GLN A 9 -17.14 -3.07 -6.73
N SER A 10 -16.66 -1.82 -6.75
CA SER A 10 -16.33 -1.10 -7.98
C SER A 10 -14.95 -1.45 -8.56
N ARG A 11 -14.01 -1.85 -7.71
CA ARG A 11 -12.62 -2.16 -8.12
C ARG A 11 -12.27 -3.64 -8.04
N GLY A 12 -13.12 -4.46 -7.41
CA GLY A 12 -12.78 -5.86 -7.16
C GLY A 12 -11.64 -6.02 -6.15
N TRP A 13 -11.34 -4.98 -5.38
CA TRP A 13 -10.28 -5.01 -4.38
C TRP A 13 -10.65 -5.88 -3.20
N TYR A 14 -9.66 -6.59 -2.69
CA TYR A 14 -9.77 -7.37 -1.47
C TYR A 14 -8.85 -6.75 -0.42
N PHE A 15 -9.40 -6.50 0.77
CA PHE A 15 -8.65 -6.00 1.91
C PHE A 15 -8.48 -7.14 2.90
N PRO A 16 -7.23 -7.58 3.17
CA PRO A 16 -6.92 -8.49 4.27
C PRO A 16 -7.47 -7.98 5.60
N ASP A 17 -7.81 -8.89 6.50
CA ASP A 17 -8.49 -8.57 7.76
C ASP A 17 -7.74 -7.53 8.60
N ASP A 18 -6.41 -7.61 8.65
CA ASP A 18 -5.58 -6.70 9.44
C ASP A 18 -5.52 -5.29 8.82
N TYR A 19 -5.53 -5.19 7.50
CA TYR A 19 -5.64 -3.91 6.81
C TYR A 19 -7.06 -3.32 6.88
N GLU A 20 -8.11 -4.16 6.80
CA GLU A 20 -9.48 -3.68 7.00
C GLU A 20 -9.69 -3.15 8.42
N ALA A 21 -9.15 -3.82 9.44
CA ALA A 21 -9.18 -3.32 10.82
C ALA A 21 -8.54 -1.93 10.93
N PHE A 22 -7.36 -1.74 10.32
CA PHE A 22 -6.73 -0.42 10.24
C PHE A 22 -7.64 0.62 9.58
N LEU A 23 -8.28 0.29 8.45
CA LEU A 23 -9.16 1.23 7.73
C LEU A 23 -10.45 1.59 8.49
N LEU A 24 -10.87 0.74 9.42
CA LEU A 24 -12.03 1.01 10.28
C LEU A 24 -11.69 1.99 11.41
N GLU A 25 -10.43 2.03 11.85
CA GLU A 25 -9.94 2.92 12.90
C GLU A 25 -9.30 4.20 12.35
N HIS A 26 -8.67 4.11 11.18
CA HIS A 26 -7.87 5.16 10.56
C HIS A 26 -8.17 5.29 9.07
N ASN A 27 -8.31 6.50 8.55
CA ASN A 27 -8.46 6.75 7.11
C ASN A 27 -7.18 7.37 6.53
N GLY A 28 -6.11 6.60 6.61
CA GLY A 28 -4.76 7.04 6.26
C GLY A 28 -4.00 7.70 7.42
N ALA A 29 -2.71 7.93 7.22
CA ALA A 29 -1.79 8.56 8.17
C ALA A 29 -0.52 9.02 7.44
N VAL A 30 0.25 9.93 8.05
CA VAL A 30 1.58 10.31 7.56
C VAL A 30 2.60 9.92 8.61
N LEU A 31 3.55 9.08 8.22
CA LEU A 31 4.57 8.50 9.09
C LEU A 31 5.96 9.00 8.68
N PHE A 32 6.82 9.23 9.67
CA PHE A 32 8.25 9.54 9.48
C PHE A 32 8.57 10.73 8.56
N LYS A 33 7.61 11.65 8.36
CA LYS A 33 7.82 12.86 7.57
C LYS A 33 8.54 13.92 8.39
N HIS A 34 9.70 14.37 7.91
CA HIS A 34 10.41 15.45 8.57
C HIS A 34 9.75 16.80 8.22
N PRO A 35 9.52 17.70 9.20
CA PRO A 35 8.80 18.96 8.98
C PRO A 35 9.46 19.89 7.96
N TYR A 36 10.78 19.78 7.76
CA TYR A 36 11.54 20.68 6.88
C TYR A 36 12.08 20.03 5.61
N SER A 37 12.40 18.73 5.67
CA SER A 37 13.03 18.02 4.55
C SER A 37 12.08 17.05 3.84
N GLY A 38 10.83 16.94 4.30
CA GLY A 38 9.84 16.04 3.72
C GLY A 38 10.20 14.58 3.96
N GLY A 39 9.92 13.74 2.95
CA GLY A 39 10.10 12.30 3.02
C GLY A 39 9.00 11.59 3.83
N GLY A 40 9.30 10.35 4.19
CA GLY A 40 8.41 9.48 4.98
C GLY A 40 7.45 8.66 4.12
N THR A 41 6.42 8.14 4.77
CA THR A 41 5.43 7.24 4.16
C THR A 41 4.03 7.73 4.49
N GLU A 42 3.23 7.97 3.46
CA GLU A 42 1.79 8.19 3.57
C GLU A 42 1.08 6.83 3.53
N LEU A 43 0.41 6.44 4.62
CA LEU A 43 -0.65 5.44 4.56
C LEU A 43 -1.86 6.10 3.92
N LEU A 44 -2.30 5.59 2.78
CA LEU A 44 -3.26 6.28 1.94
C LEU A 44 -4.65 6.28 2.59
N SER A 45 -5.35 7.40 2.48
CA SER A 45 -6.80 7.43 2.71
C SER A 45 -7.52 6.74 1.55
N LEU A 46 -8.75 6.28 1.77
CA LEU A 46 -9.55 5.62 0.71
C LEU A 46 -9.66 6.47 -0.57
N GLU A 47 -9.76 7.79 -0.41
CA GLU A 47 -9.78 8.73 -1.54
C GLU A 47 -8.43 8.78 -2.26
N ARG A 48 -7.33 8.77 -1.49
CA ARG A 48 -5.99 8.85 -2.06
C ARG A 48 -5.60 7.57 -2.81
N MET A 49 -6.05 6.40 -2.35
CA MET A 49 -5.88 5.14 -3.09
C MET A 49 -6.45 5.22 -4.50
N GLU A 50 -7.67 5.77 -4.63
CA GLU A 50 -8.33 5.96 -5.92
C GLU A 50 -7.59 6.93 -6.83
N ARG A 51 -7.07 8.03 -6.28
CA ARG A 51 -6.29 9.01 -7.04
C ARG A 51 -4.96 8.41 -7.52
N ILE A 52 -4.19 7.77 -6.63
CA ILE A 52 -2.92 7.13 -7.01
C ILE A 52 -3.15 6.08 -8.09
N ARG A 53 -4.18 5.23 -7.96
CA ARG A 53 -4.53 4.26 -8.99
C ARG A 53 -4.90 4.92 -10.32
N HIS A 54 -5.61 6.05 -10.29
CA HIS A 54 -5.95 6.78 -11.51
C HIS A 54 -4.70 7.37 -12.19
N ASP A 55 -3.86 8.03 -11.41
CA ASP A 55 -2.68 8.74 -11.91
C ASP A 55 -1.60 7.76 -12.43
N HIS A 56 -1.57 6.55 -11.89
CA HIS A 56 -0.63 5.48 -12.24
C HIS A 56 -1.31 4.24 -12.85
N ALA A 57 -2.46 4.44 -13.54
CA ALA A 57 -3.31 3.34 -14.02
C ALA A 57 -2.60 2.34 -14.96
N TYR A 58 -1.56 2.79 -15.67
CA TYR A 58 -0.78 1.92 -16.56
C TYR A 58 0.28 1.08 -15.82
N GLN A 59 0.64 1.47 -14.59
CA GLN A 59 1.72 0.86 -13.81
C GLN A 59 1.15 -0.08 -12.74
N ILE A 60 0.03 0.29 -12.12
CA ILE A 60 -0.64 -0.49 -11.08
C ILE A 60 -1.68 -1.41 -11.73
N PRO A 61 -1.55 -2.74 -11.66
CA PRO A 61 -2.56 -3.66 -12.16
C PRO A 61 -3.92 -3.39 -11.53
N PRO A 62 -5.06 -3.57 -12.25
CA PRO A 62 -6.38 -3.24 -11.71
C PRO A 62 -6.74 -3.96 -10.40
N HIS A 63 -6.22 -5.18 -10.22
CA HIS A 63 -6.42 -5.99 -9.02
C HIS A 63 -5.47 -5.62 -7.87
N TRP A 64 -4.52 -4.72 -8.09
CA TRP A 64 -3.64 -4.20 -7.04
C TRP A 64 -4.25 -2.98 -6.38
N CYS A 65 -4.31 -3.00 -5.05
CA CYS A 65 -4.76 -1.87 -4.25
C CYS A 65 -3.53 -1.13 -3.69
N PRO A 66 -3.26 0.12 -4.11
CA PRO A 66 -2.22 0.92 -3.46
C PRO A 66 -2.69 1.30 -2.06
N ILE A 67 -1.86 1.02 -1.05
CA ILE A 67 -2.18 1.25 0.37
C ILE A 67 -1.24 2.25 1.04
N ALA A 68 -0.04 2.45 0.49
CA ALA A 68 0.88 3.48 0.95
C ALA A 68 1.63 4.11 -0.23
N TRP A 69 2.15 5.31 -0.01
CA TRP A 69 3.09 6.00 -0.89
C TRP A 69 4.32 6.42 -0.08
N THR A 70 5.51 6.12 -0.58
CA THR A 70 6.78 6.57 0.01
C THR A 70 7.39 7.67 -0.84
N ASP A 71 7.83 8.73 -0.18
CA ASP A 71 8.49 9.88 -0.82
C ASP A 71 10.02 9.69 -0.93
N VAL A 72 10.57 8.66 -0.28
CA VAL A 72 12.02 8.43 -0.21
C VAL A 72 12.48 7.56 -1.38
N VAL A 73 11.92 6.36 -1.53
CA VAL A 73 11.98 5.57 -2.77
C VAL A 73 10.65 5.67 -3.49
N ILE A 74 10.50 6.74 -4.26
CA ILE A 74 9.22 7.21 -4.84
C ILE A 74 8.43 6.04 -5.44
N GLY A 75 7.33 5.68 -4.79
CA GLY A 75 6.55 4.50 -5.19
C GLY A 75 5.47 4.14 -4.20
N SER A 76 4.73 3.07 -4.54
CA SER A 76 3.57 2.63 -3.78
C SER A 76 3.78 1.25 -3.16
N ILE A 77 3.27 1.07 -1.94
CA ILE A 77 3.03 -0.25 -1.38
C ILE A 77 1.64 -0.69 -1.81
N CYS A 78 1.56 -1.85 -2.45
CA CYS A 78 0.36 -2.39 -3.07
C CYS A 78 0.00 -3.75 -2.46
N ILE A 79 -1.30 -4.01 -2.31
CA ILE A 79 -1.87 -5.34 -2.04
C ILE A 79 -2.33 -5.94 -3.37
N ASP A 80 -1.79 -7.09 -3.73
CA ASP A 80 -2.39 -7.94 -4.76
C ASP A 80 -3.68 -8.56 -4.22
N SER A 81 -4.83 -8.04 -4.64
CA SER A 81 -6.14 -8.47 -4.15
C SER A 81 -6.45 -9.93 -4.49
N GLU A 82 -5.90 -10.45 -5.58
CA GLU A 82 -6.17 -11.83 -5.99
C GLU A 82 -5.38 -12.81 -5.13
N LYS A 83 -4.08 -12.54 -4.93
CA LYS A 83 -3.25 -13.35 -4.02
C LYS A 83 -3.77 -13.31 -2.59
N ALA A 84 -4.06 -12.11 -2.09
CA ALA A 84 -4.60 -11.94 -0.75
C ALA A 84 -5.93 -12.71 -0.56
N ARG A 85 -6.83 -12.68 -1.55
CA ARG A 85 -8.09 -13.44 -1.51
C ARG A 85 -7.88 -14.96 -1.51
N ARG A 86 -6.82 -15.45 -2.16
CA ARG A 86 -6.44 -16.89 -2.17
C ARG A 86 -5.61 -17.30 -0.95
N GLY A 87 -5.21 -16.36 -0.10
CA GLY A 87 -4.29 -16.62 1.02
C GLY A 87 -2.85 -16.90 0.56
N GLU A 88 -2.47 -16.46 -0.63
CA GLU A 88 -1.13 -16.64 -1.19
C GLU A 88 -0.19 -15.52 -0.75
N GLN A 89 1.03 -15.89 -0.37
CA GLN A 89 2.11 -14.97 -0.02
C GLN A 89 3.24 -15.02 -1.08
N PRO A 90 3.99 -13.92 -1.29
CA PRO A 90 3.72 -12.58 -0.79
C PRO A 90 2.52 -11.94 -1.53
N TYR A 91 1.63 -11.28 -0.79
CA TYR A 91 0.57 -10.45 -1.39
C TYR A 91 0.88 -8.95 -1.35
N LEU A 92 1.88 -8.52 -0.57
CA LEU A 92 2.35 -7.14 -0.52
C LEU A 92 3.52 -6.94 -1.47
N PHE A 93 3.51 -5.82 -2.17
CA PHE A 93 4.54 -5.44 -3.13
C PHE A 93 4.88 -3.96 -3.00
N PHE A 94 6.16 -3.62 -3.13
CA PHE A 94 6.57 -2.26 -3.43
C PHE A 94 6.69 -2.10 -4.95
N LEU A 95 5.95 -1.16 -5.51
CA LEU A 95 6.03 -0.75 -6.90
C LEU A 95 6.67 0.64 -6.97
N ASP A 96 7.89 0.69 -7.49
CA ASP A 96 8.56 1.96 -7.82
C ASP A 96 7.74 2.73 -8.85
N ALA A 97 7.66 4.05 -8.70
CA ALA A 97 6.85 4.91 -9.57
C ALA A 97 7.34 4.96 -11.02
N MET A 98 8.49 4.39 -11.35
CA MET A 98 9.03 4.28 -12.71
C MET A 98 8.97 2.86 -13.28
N ASN A 99 8.66 1.86 -12.45
CA ASN A 99 8.70 0.45 -12.83
C ASN A 99 7.33 -0.08 -13.27
N SER A 100 7.38 -1.23 -13.95
CA SER A 100 6.20 -2.05 -14.20
C SER A 100 5.89 -2.99 -13.02
N ALA A 101 4.68 -3.54 -12.98
CA ALA A 101 4.29 -4.51 -11.96
C ALA A 101 5.17 -5.78 -11.93
N GLU A 102 5.79 -6.14 -13.05
CA GLU A 102 6.69 -7.29 -13.16
C GLU A 102 8.00 -7.10 -12.39
N GLU A 103 8.38 -5.83 -12.16
CA GLU A 103 9.58 -5.43 -11.43
C GLU A 103 9.28 -5.04 -9.98
N ALA A 104 8.04 -5.25 -9.53
CA ALA A 104 7.65 -4.93 -8.17
C ALA A 104 8.37 -5.83 -7.15
N VAL A 105 8.83 -5.22 -6.07
CA VAL A 105 9.59 -5.91 -5.03
C VAL A 105 8.61 -6.58 -4.06
N PRO A 106 8.63 -7.91 -3.90
CA PRO A 106 7.77 -8.58 -2.93
C PRO A 106 8.12 -8.19 -1.50
N ILE A 107 7.11 -8.08 -0.65
CA ILE A 107 7.26 -7.81 0.78
C ILE A 107 6.66 -8.97 1.56
N ASP A 108 7.49 -9.68 2.31
CA ASP A 108 7.04 -10.82 3.12
C ASP A 108 6.27 -10.37 4.36
N GLY A 109 5.08 -10.94 4.55
CA GLY A 109 4.26 -10.78 5.74
C GLY A 109 2.89 -10.16 5.45
N THR A 110 2.20 -9.76 6.50
CA THR A 110 0.92 -9.03 6.39
C THR A 110 1.12 -7.52 6.39
N PHE A 111 0.03 -6.76 6.22
CA PHE A 111 0.05 -5.30 6.40
C PHE A 111 0.62 -4.90 7.77
N SER A 112 0.17 -5.57 8.83
CA SER A 112 0.66 -5.33 10.19
C SER A 112 2.13 -5.65 10.35
N ASP A 113 2.61 -6.74 9.74
CA ASP A 113 4.04 -7.08 9.76
C ASP A 113 4.87 -5.99 9.06
N TRP A 114 4.42 -5.52 7.89
CA TRP A 114 5.09 -4.45 7.16
C TRP A 114 5.12 -3.14 7.95
N LEU A 115 3.98 -2.72 8.52
CA LEU A 115 3.90 -1.49 9.30
C LEU A 115 4.78 -1.55 10.56
N LYS A 116 4.79 -2.69 11.25
CA LYS A 116 5.66 -2.94 12.40
C LYS A 116 7.13 -2.84 12.01
N ARG A 117 7.54 -3.53 10.94
CA ARG A 117 8.95 -3.50 10.47
C ARG A 117 9.36 -2.11 9.99
N LEU A 118 8.46 -1.36 9.35
CA LEU A 118 8.70 0.03 8.99
C LEU A 118 9.00 0.88 10.23
N ALA A 119 8.21 0.71 11.29
CA ALA A 119 8.44 1.41 12.56
C ALA A 119 9.75 0.99 13.26
N GLU A 120 10.07 -0.32 13.26
CA GLU A 120 11.32 -0.84 13.82
C GLU A 120 12.56 -0.40 13.05
N ASN A 121 12.41 0.03 11.80
CA ASN A 121 13.48 0.53 10.94
C ASN A 121 13.47 2.07 10.82
N ASP A 122 12.81 2.79 11.74
CA ASP A 122 12.71 4.26 11.73
C ASP A 122 12.21 4.82 10.37
N GLY A 123 11.28 4.12 9.73
CA GLY A 123 10.73 4.51 8.43
C GLY A 123 11.59 4.16 7.22
N ARG A 124 12.71 3.46 7.38
CA ARG A 124 13.59 3.04 6.27
C ARG A 124 13.04 1.82 5.55
N GLU A 125 13.25 1.79 4.23
CA GLU A 125 12.68 0.82 3.29
C GLU A 125 13.39 -0.54 3.37
N PHE A 126 13.04 -1.30 4.40
CA PHE A 126 13.65 -2.60 4.69
C PHE A 126 13.47 -3.64 3.57
N TRP A 127 12.52 -3.43 2.65
CA TRP A 127 12.27 -4.30 1.51
C TRP A 127 13.25 -4.09 0.34
N LEU A 128 14.09 -3.05 0.36
CA LEU A 128 15.11 -2.78 -0.66
C LEU A 128 16.53 -3.21 -0.24
N LYS A 129 16.64 -4.02 0.80
CA LYS A 129 17.92 -4.46 1.38
C LYS A 129 18.48 -5.71 0.71
#